data_AF-A0A0W1KLJ3-F1
#
_entry.id   AF-A0A0W1KLJ3-F1
#
_cell.length_a   1.000
_cell.length_b   1.000
_cell.length_c   1.000
_cell.angle_alpha   90.00
_cell.angle_beta   90.00
_cell.angle_gamma   90.00
#
_symmetry.space_group_name_H-M   'P 1'
#
loop_
_entity.id
_entity.type
_entity.pdbx_description
1 polymer ?
#
loop_
_entity_poly.entity_id
_entity_poly.type
_entity_poly.pdbx_seq_one_letter_code
_entity_poly.pdbx_strand_id
1 'polypeptide(L)'
;MTRRRELVGTVRSITYPGAGLVHRVLVRLDTDDGPLTLHFMSRTTLECVDIGTKIRVAGALTRHRGVPTMFNPSLEVTNDDD
;
A
#
# COMPACT_ATOMS: atom_id res chain seq x y z
N MET A 1 2.79 9.10 18.05
CA MET A 1 3.25 7.69 18.15
C MET A 1 2.81 6.95 16.90
N THR A 2 3.75 6.39 16.14
CA THR A 2 3.43 5.58 14.95
C THR A 2 3.27 4.13 15.40
N ARG A 3 2.05 3.58 15.31
CA ARG A 3 1.76 2.20 15.73
C ARG A 3 1.95 1.29 14.52
N ARG A 4 2.78 0.25 14.64
CA ARG A 4 2.81 -0.83 13.64
C ARG A 4 1.44 -1.51 13.63
N ARG A 5 0.83 -1.60 12.45
CA ARG A 5 -0.49 -2.15 12.21
C ARG A 5 -0.41 -3.12 11.04
N GLU A 6 -1.25 -4.13 11.10
CA GLU A 6 -1.50 -5.04 10.00
C GLU A 6 -2.93 -4.82 9.54
N LEU A 7 -3.14 -4.71 8.23
CA LEU A 7 -4.42 -4.42 7.61
C LEU A 7 -4.57 -5.27 6.34
N VAL A 8 -5.80 -5.68 6.06
CA VAL A 8 -6.18 -6.32 4.78
C VAL A 8 -7.05 -5.34 4.01
N GLY A 9 -6.87 -5.29 2.69
CA GLY A 9 -7.71 -4.46 1.84
C GLY A 9 -7.59 -4.81 0.38
N THR A 10 -8.48 -4.25 -0.42
CA THR A 10 -8.52 -4.44 -1.86
C THR A 10 -7.83 -3.28 -2.57
N VAL A 11 -6.96 -3.59 -3.52
CA VAL A 11 -6.26 -2.59 -4.35
C VAL A 11 -7.26 -1.86 -5.22
N ARG A 12 -7.38 -0.54 -5.03
CA ARG A 12 -8.30 0.31 -5.79
C ARG A 12 -7.62 1.10 -6.91
N SER A 13 -6.37 1.51 -6.70
CA SER A 13 -5.60 2.23 -7.72
C SER A 13 -4.11 2.10 -7.48
N ILE A 14 -3.35 2.10 -8.57
CA ILE A 14 -1.89 2.13 -8.56
C ILE A 14 -1.43 3.37 -9.32
N THR A 15 -0.52 4.13 -8.74
CA THR A 15 0.12 5.28 -9.39
C THR A 15 1.61 5.02 -9.49
N TYR A 16 2.09 4.91 -10.72
CA TYR A 16 3.50 4.81 -11.05
C TYR A 16 4.13 6.21 -11.11
N PRO A 17 5.45 6.33 -10.86
CA PRO A 17 6.12 7.60 -11.03
C PRO A 17 6.09 8.00 -12.51
N GLY A 18 5.82 9.28 -12.80
CA GLY A 18 6.06 9.85 -14.12
C GLY A 18 7.55 9.98 -14.43
N ALA A 19 7.91 10.63 -15.53
CA ALA A 19 9.31 10.87 -15.96
C ALA A 19 10.07 11.86 -15.05
N GLY A 20 10.21 11.53 -13.76
CA GLY A 20 10.89 12.33 -12.75
C GLY A 20 11.75 11.47 -11.82
N LEU A 21 12.57 12.14 -11.00
CA LEU A 21 13.63 11.50 -10.19
C LEU A 21 13.11 10.71 -8.98
N VAL A 22 11.83 10.81 -8.64
CA VAL A 22 11.27 10.14 -7.45
C VAL A 22 10.63 8.83 -7.86
N HIS A 23 11.36 7.73 -7.67
CA HIS A 23 10.87 6.37 -7.85
C HIS A 23 9.94 5.98 -6.70
N ARG A 24 8.68 6.42 -6.78
CA ARG A 24 7.62 6.05 -5.84
C ARG A 24 6.46 5.39 -6.55
N VAL A 25 6.02 4.25 -6.04
CA VAL A 25 4.74 3.62 -6.41
C VAL A 25 3.76 3.87 -5.27
N LEU A 26 2.61 4.41 -5.61
CA LEU A 26 1.52 4.60 -4.66
C LEU A 26 0.43 3.57 -4.93
N VAL A 27 -0.04 2.92 -3.89
CA VAL A 27 -1.16 1.98 -3.97
C VAL A 27 -2.23 2.46 -3.00
N ARG A 28 -3.47 2.58 -3.47
CA ARG A 28 -4.62 2.86 -2.61
C ARG A 28 -5.35 1.57 -2.33
N LEU A 29 -5.59 1.29 -1.05
CA LEU A 29 -6.43 0.19 -0.60
C LEU A 29 -7.73 0.72 -0.03
N ASP A 30 -8.81 -0.01 -0.26
CA ASP A 30 -9.99 0.08 0.58
C ASP A 30 -9.90 -1.05 1.63
N THR A 31 -9.82 -0.67 2.92
CA THR A 31 -9.83 -1.59 4.06
C THR A 31 -11.12 -1.41 4.86
N ASP A 32 -11.38 -2.30 5.82
CA ASP A 32 -12.53 -2.18 6.74
C ASP A 32 -12.48 -0.89 7.59
N ASP A 33 -11.28 -0.36 7.83
CA ASP A 33 -11.03 0.89 8.54
C ASP A 33 -11.11 2.13 7.63
N GLY A 34 -11.40 1.94 6.34
CA GLY A 34 -11.46 2.97 5.31
C GLY A 34 -10.24 3.01 4.39
N PRO A 35 -10.06 4.09 3.61
CA PRO A 35 -9.02 4.14 2.60
C PRO A 35 -7.62 4.29 3.22
N LEU A 36 -6.69 3.46 2.74
CA LEU A 36 -5.28 3.47 3.12
C LEU A 36 -4.40 3.75 1.89
N THR A 37 -3.40 4.61 2.04
CA THR A 37 -2.39 4.83 1.00
C THR A 37 -1.09 4.15 1.37
N LEU A 38 -0.55 3.35 0.46
CA LEU A 38 0.78 2.76 0.58
C LEU A 38 1.75 3.53 -0.30
N HIS A 39 2.89 3.91 0.28
CA HIS A 39 3.99 4.54 -0.44
C HIS A 39 5.16 3.58 -0.50
N PHE A 40 5.40 2.98 -1.65
CA PHE A 40 6.62 2.21 -1.92
C PHE A 40 7.67 3.15 -2.51
N MET A 41 8.72 3.43 -1.75
CA MET A 41 9.80 4.35 -2.09
C MET A 41 11.10 3.54 -2.23
N SER A 42 11.76 3.68 -3.38
CA SER A 42 13.09 3.11 -3.64
C SER A 42 13.20 1.60 -3.40
N ARG A 43 12.10 0.85 -3.59
CA ARG A 43 12.19 -0.62 -3.64
C ARG A 43 12.78 -1.04 -4.98
N THR A 44 13.77 -1.91 -4.92
CA THR A 44 14.36 -2.55 -6.11
C THR A 44 13.40 -3.57 -6.73
N THR A 45 12.54 -4.17 -5.91
CA THR A 45 11.48 -5.09 -6.33
C THR A 45 10.18 -4.80 -5.60
N LEU A 46 9.06 -4.88 -6.31
CA LEU A 46 7.72 -4.88 -5.77
C LEU A 46 6.96 -5.98 -6.50
N GLU A 47 6.35 -6.90 -5.75
CA GLU A 47 5.45 -7.88 -6.34
C GLU A 47 4.32 -7.15 -7.06
N CYS A 48 4.02 -7.58 -8.29
CA CYS A 48 2.92 -6.99 -9.04
C CYS A 48 1.62 -7.27 -8.30
N VAL A 49 0.82 -6.23 -8.10
CA VAL A 49 -0.54 -6.34 -7.61
C VAL A 49 -1.46 -5.73 -8.66
N ASP A 50 -2.61 -6.34 -8.88
CA ASP A 50 -3.60 -5.83 -9.82
C ASP A 50 -4.68 -5.04 -9.07
N ILE A 51 -5.37 -4.16 -9.79
CA ILE A 51 -6.57 -3.52 -9.25
C ILE A 51 -7.62 -4.62 -9.03
N GLY A 52 -8.19 -4.67 -7.82
CA GLY A 52 -9.11 -5.71 -7.39
C GLY A 52 -8.44 -6.83 -6.58
N THR A 53 -7.11 -6.94 -6.59
CA THR A 53 -6.39 -7.91 -5.74
C THR A 53 -6.56 -7.55 -4.26
N LYS A 54 -6.85 -8.57 -3.45
CA LYS A 54 -6.86 -8.46 -1.99
C LYS A 54 -5.44 -8.70 -1.48
N ILE A 55 -4.97 -7.81 -0.61
CA ILE A 55 -3.62 -7.87 -0.06
C ILE A 55 -3.63 -7.64 1.44
N ARG A 56 -2.65 -8.25 2.12
CA ARG A 56 -2.30 -7.98 3.50
C ARG A 56 -1.08 -7.07 3.54
N VAL A 57 -1.13 -6.03 4.36
CA VAL A 57 -0.01 -5.10 4.55
C VAL A 57 0.30 -4.91 6.02
N ALA A 58 1.59 -4.83 6.36
CA ALA A 58 2.01 -4.52 7.71
C ALA A 58 3.07 -3.41 7.73
N GLY A 59 2.84 -2.41 8.57
CA GLY A 59 3.70 -1.24 8.59
C GLY A 59 3.32 -0.22 9.63
N ALA A 60 4.10 0.85 9.65
CA ALA A 60 3.89 1.97 10.54
C ALA A 60 2.73 2.83 10.00
N LEU A 61 1.57 2.78 10.63
CA LEU A 61 0.40 3.58 10.22
C LEU A 61 0.56 5.02 10.71
N THR A 62 0.57 5.97 9.77
CA THR A 62 0.68 7.40 10.02
C THR A 62 -0.37 8.18 9.23
N ARG A 63 -0.36 9.51 9.32
CA ARG A 63 -1.10 10.41 8.44
C ARG A 63 -0.13 11.23 7.62
N HIS A 64 -0.30 11.23 6.31
CA HIS A 64 0.44 12.09 5.39
C HIS A 64 -0.57 12.94 4.61
N ARG A 65 -0.45 14.27 4.72
CA ARG A 65 -1.42 15.24 4.17
C ARG A 65 -2.87 14.91 4.55
N GLY A 66 -3.07 14.47 5.80
CA GLY A 66 -4.38 14.11 6.34
C GLY A 66 -4.85 12.68 6.04
N VAL A 67 -4.20 11.96 5.11
CA VAL A 67 -4.62 10.62 4.65
C VAL A 67 -3.89 9.51 5.44
N PRO A 68 -4.59 8.47 5.92
CA PRO A 68 -3.95 7.28 6.48
C PRO A 68 -2.95 6.68 5.50
N THR A 69 -1.70 6.56 5.93
CA THR A 69 -0.58 6.20 5.05
C THR A 69 0.37 5.22 5.72
N MET A 70 0.88 4.26 4.95
CA MET A 70 2.05 3.46 5.31
C MET A 70 3.18 3.69 4.30
N PHE A 71 4.37 3.95 4.82
CA PHE A 71 5.59 4.09 4.03
C PHE A 71 6.39 2.79 4.05
N ASN A 72 6.70 2.25 2.88
CA ASN A 72 7.41 0.98 2.67
C ASN A 72 6.91 -0.21 3.52
N PRO A 73 5.58 -0.44 3.62
CA PRO A 73 5.05 -1.58 4.40
C PRO A 73 5.48 -2.92 3.79
N SER A 74 5.49 -3.99 4.59
CA SER A 74 5.47 -5.34 4.00
C SER A 74 4.13 -5.57 3.33
N LEU A 75 4.13 -6.39 2.28
CA LEU A 75 2.96 -6.71 1.45
C LEU A 75 2.98 -8.20 1.16
N GLU A 76 1.80 -8.81 1.19
CA GLU A 76 1.54 -10.20 0.83
C GLU A 76 0.22 -10.25 0.05
N VAL A 77 0.21 -10.89 -1.11
CA VAL A 77 -1.02 -11.15 -1.87
C VAL A 77 -1.79 -12.26 -1.16
N THR A 78 -3.06 -12.01 -0.85
CA THR A 78 -3.93 -13.06 -0.31
C THR A 78 -4.62 -13.74 -1.48
N ASN A 79 -4.20 -14.97 -1.82
CA ASN A 79 -4.97 -15.80 -2.72
C ASN A 79 -6.23 -16.26 -1.96
N ASP A 80 -7.41 -15.87 -2.44
CA ASP A 80 -8.68 -16.47 -2.00
C ASP A 80 -8.84 -17.84 -2.72
N ASP A 81 -7.86 -18.73 -2.59
CA ASP A 81 -7.98 -20.14 -2.99
C ASP A 81 -8.33 -20.97 -1.76
N ASP A 82 -9.61 -20.99 -1.41
CA ASP A 82 -10.26 -22.03 -0.58
C ASP A 82 -11.71 -22.23 -1.05
#